data_AF-A0A6A6ZE25-F1
#
_entry.id   AF-A0A6A6ZE25-F1
#
_cell.length_a   1.000
_cell.length_b   1.000
_cell.length_c   1.000
_cell.angle_alpha   90.00
_cell.angle_beta   90.00
_cell.angle_gamma   90.00
#
_symmetry.space_group_name_H-M   'P 1'
#
loop_
_entity.id
_entity.type
_entity.pdbx_description
1 polymer ?
#
loop_
_entity_poly.entity_id
_entity_poly.type
_entity_poly.pdbx_seq_one_letter_code
_entity_poly.pdbx_strand_id
1 'polypeptide(L)'
;MVLRLFVPPGEGQHKLVPRRPDPIGANATLQYSIIGSTALAATYTSLAVNHGQRVSPAQPISRTTIFIRSSARLGLWAGVVGAAINWYYHTAFVGVVASEFKLKLKPWKLYKWTKRRTVEDGCLAGAALGLAASIPTLFTRRPAIPRWTRVLGMTNIGACAGILGGHGYFAYTGERQKAYKRLDQRLKRRSLEFYAIFWNKELMACFNPLVQQYIRHNGIWYTYHLPDEVYDDVDAYGKRIAKKQSPDTDTQTAEQPQEAHFKKPIDYVADLRQFDVDFTRTAIAEQEVEKENLLKEAEYLFFVMAQKEYEYCRIKDMDDDERQRRQHEIQVLQFAYNNVRSAVTTIETRLLGWTMSLRHRALLDADQTGPDDLKAWLPASASVDCKAHDPTLSIQEMERLQAQIGPQVKQFEELVAHPGYERSQREQWKRDIEDGRRVLRALDSVVWELEKRRKALEGKSAGEGTVKELEQQMDVGKVQASPTVNANEEKTTEKDSKDKQVNKVEVKKSETGKPPNEGLDPDKS
;
A
#
# COMPACT_ATOMS: atom_id res chain seq x y z
N MET A 1 -10.11 -41.42 -8.63
CA MET A 1 -9.87 -40.58 -9.84
C MET A 1 -10.66 -39.28 -9.67
N VAL A 2 -10.20 -38.19 -10.27
CA VAL A 2 -10.71 -36.83 -10.03
C VAL A 2 -11.07 -36.14 -11.35
N LEU A 3 -12.06 -35.24 -11.37
CA LEU A 3 -12.55 -34.56 -12.57
C LEU A 3 -12.18 -33.07 -12.60
N ARG A 4 -11.65 -32.61 -13.73
CA ARG A 4 -11.66 -31.19 -14.13
C ARG A 4 -12.77 -30.95 -15.15
N LEU A 5 -13.66 -30.01 -14.90
CA LEU A 5 -14.86 -29.72 -15.70
C LEU A 5 -14.69 -28.48 -16.59
N PHE A 6 -15.38 -28.49 -17.73
CA PHE A 6 -15.46 -27.38 -18.69
C PHE A 6 -14.09 -26.80 -19.08
N VAL A 7 -13.13 -27.67 -19.42
CA VAL A 7 -11.77 -27.27 -19.79
C VAL A 7 -11.82 -26.38 -21.05
N PRO A 8 -11.33 -25.12 -20.96
CA PRO A 8 -11.42 -24.18 -22.07
C PRO A 8 -10.58 -24.65 -23.29
N PRO A 9 -10.98 -24.25 -24.51
CA PRO A 9 -10.18 -24.55 -25.70
C PRO A 9 -8.81 -23.87 -25.58
N GLY A 10 -7.77 -24.56 -26.05
CA GLY A 10 -6.41 -24.02 -26.00
C GLY A 10 -5.73 -23.98 -24.62
N GLU A 11 -6.33 -24.57 -23.57
CA GLU A 11 -5.78 -24.51 -22.21
C GLU A 11 -4.29 -24.95 -22.17
N GLY A 12 -3.41 -24.01 -21.77
CA GLY A 12 -1.99 -24.24 -21.61
C GLY A 12 -1.20 -24.37 -22.90
N GLN A 13 -1.79 -24.09 -24.07
CA GLN A 13 -1.06 -24.01 -25.35
C GLN A 13 -0.47 -22.62 -25.61
N HIS A 14 -1.17 -21.57 -25.17
CA HIS A 14 -0.72 -20.19 -25.29
C HIS A 14 -0.71 -19.49 -23.92
N LYS A 15 0.18 -18.51 -23.76
CA LYS A 15 0.30 -17.71 -22.52
C LYS A 15 -1.00 -16.94 -22.19
N LEU A 16 -1.84 -16.66 -23.19
CA LEU A 16 -3.16 -16.02 -23.04
C LEU A 16 -4.22 -16.90 -22.35
N VAL A 17 -4.15 -18.21 -22.54
CA VAL A 17 -5.06 -19.17 -21.90
C VAL A 17 -4.22 -20.08 -21.01
N PRO A 18 -3.66 -19.56 -19.90
CA PRO A 18 -2.80 -20.35 -19.05
C PRO A 18 -3.60 -21.46 -18.41
N ARG A 19 -3.00 -22.65 -18.32
CA ARG A 19 -3.60 -23.75 -17.57
C ARG A 19 -3.80 -23.32 -16.12
N ARG A 20 -4.97 -23.57 -15.54
CA ARG A 20 -5.19 -23.32 -14.11
C ARG A 20 -4.54 -24.43 -13.26
N PRO A 21 -3.78 -24.09 -12.20
CA PRO A 21 -3.12 -25.08 -11.38
C PRO A 21 -4.12 -25.80 -10.46
N ASP A 22 -4.00 -27.12 -10.35
CA ASP A 22 -4.77 -27.92 -9.39
C ASP A 22 -4.37 -27.48 -7.95
N PRO A 23 -5.31 -27.35 -7.00
CA PRO A 23 -6.70 -27.85 -7.02
C PRO A 23 -7.76 -26.87 -7.55
N ILE A 24 -7.36 -25.73 -8.15
CA ILE A 24 -8.31 -24.76 -8.69
C ILE A 24 -9.02 -25.37 -9.91
N GLY A 25 -10.32 -25.08 -10.07
CA GLY A 25 -11.10 -25.57 -11.21
C GLY A 25 -10.56 -25.06 -12.55
N ALA A 26 -10.84 -25.82 -13.61
CA ALA A 26 -10.39 -25.52 -14.95
C ALA A 26 -11.07 -24.26 -15.51
N ASN A 27 -12.32 -23.99 -15.14
CA ASN A 27 -13.05 -22.81 -15.59
C ASN A 27 -13.49 -21.91 -14.41
N ALA A 28 -13.07 -20.65 -14.45
CA ALA A 28 -13.47 -19.65 -13.45
C ALA A 28 -14.95 -19.32 -13.53
N THR A 29 -15.46 -19.22 -14.75
CA THR A 29 -16.80 -18.71 -15.04
C THR A 29 -17.86 -19.58 -14.39
N LEU A 30 -17.67 -20.91 -14.41
CA LEU A 30 -18.56 -21.86 -13.72
C LEU A 30 -18.62 -21.60 -12.21
N GLN A 31 -17.46 -21.40 -11.57
CA GLN A 31 -17.41 -21.20 -10.12
C GLN A 31 -18.06 -19.86 -9.74
N TYR A 32 -17.71 -18.80 -10.45
CA TYR A 32 -18.25 -17.47 -10.20
C TYR A 32 -19.75 -17.37 -10.54
N SER A 33 -20.24 -18.06 -11.58
CA SER A 33 -21.67 -18.06 -11.90
C SER A 33 -22.50 -18.75 -10.81
N ILE A 34 -22.02 -19.87 -10.27
CA ILE A 34 -22.71 -20.61 -9.21
C ILE A 34 -22.68 -19.82 -7.89
N ILE A 35 -21.51 -19.31 -7.49
CA ILE A 35 -21.38 -18.49 -6.28
C ILE A 35 -22.21 -17.20 -6.40
N GLY A 36 -22.05 -16.49 -7.52
CA GLY A 36 -22.73 -15.22 -7.78
C GLY A 36 -24.24 -15.37 -7.83
N SER A 37 -24.77 -16.38 -8.52
CA SER A 37 -26.22 -16.64 -8.57
C SER A 37 -26.80 -16.99 -7.20
N THR A 38 -26.06 -17.75 -6.38
CA THR A 38 -26.50 -18.11 -5.02
C THR A 38 -26.45 -16.91 -4.08
N ALA A 39 -25.43 -16.05 -4.19
CA ALA A 39 -25.35 -14.79 -3.45
C ALA A 39 -26.46 -13.81 -3.84
N LEU A 40 -26.73 -13.66 -5.15
CA LEU A 40 -27.85 -12.86 -5.65
C LEU A 40 -29.20 -13.42 -5.20
N ALA A 41 -29.34 -14.75 -5.12
CA ALA A 41 -30.53 -15.38 -4.57
C ALA A 41 -30.72 -15.07 -3.08
N ALA A 42 -29.64 -15.07 -2.30
CA ALA A 42 -29.67 -14.76 -0.87
C ALA A 42 -30.04 -13.29 -0.62
N THR A 43 -29.41 -12.36 -1.35
CA THR A 43 -29.71 -10.93 -1.28
C THR A 43 -31.15 -10.64 -1.71
N TYR A 44 -31.60 -11.19 -2.84
CA TYR A 44 -33.00 -11.09 -3.27
C TYR A 44 -33.96 -11.63 -2.22
N THR A 45 -33.64 -12.77 -1.60
CA THR A 45 -34.48 -13.35 -0.56
C THR A 45 -34.58 -12.44 0.66
N SER A 46 -33.46 -11.87 1.11
CA SER A 46 -33.43 -10.92 2.22
C SER A 46 -34.33 -9.70 1.93
N LEU A 47 -34.20 -9.13 0.73
CA LEU A 47 -35.00 -7.97 0.30
C LEU A 47 -36.49 -8.33 0.17
N ALA A 48 -36.81 -9.44 -0.48
CA ALA A 48 -38.17 -9.89 -0.73
C ALA A 48 -38.91 -10.27 0.56
N VAL A 49 -38.21 -10.81 1.56
CA VAL A 49 -38.79 -11.11 2.87
C VAL A 49 -39.15 -9.82 3.61
N ASN A 50 -38.25 -8.83 3.60
CA ASN A 50 -38.49 -7.55 4.28
C ASN A 50 -39.60 -6.72 3.62
N HIS A 51 -39.72 -6.77 2.29
CA HIS A 51 -40.76 -6.03 1.56
C HIS A 51 -42.08 -6.80 1.48
N GLY A 52 -42.04 -8.13 1.34
CA GLY A 52 -43.23 -8.97 1.24
C GLY A 52 -44.11 -8.92 2.50
N GLN A 53 -43.48 -8.79 3.68
CA GLN A 53 -44.20 -8.58 4.95
C GLN A 53 -45.03 -7.29 4.96
N ARG A 54 -44.68 -6.28 4.15
CA ARG A 54 -45.38 -5.00 4.07
C ARG A 54 -46.52 -4.98 3.06
N VAL A 55 -46.41 -5.76 1.98
CA VAL A 55 -47.32 -5.65 0.81
C VAL A 55 -48.39 -6.74 0.77
N SER A 56 -48.14 -7.94 1.30
CA SER A 56 -49.13 -9.04 1.29
C SER A 56 -49.00 -9.98 2.50
N PRO A 57 -49.54 -9.60 3.68
CA PRO A 57 -49.45 -10.39 4.90
C PRO A 57 -50.27 -11.70 4.87
N ALA A 58 -51.22 -11.84 3.95
CA ALA A 58 -52.20 -12.95 3.94
C ALA A 58 -51.63 -14.31 3.47
N GLN A 59 -50.44 -14.37 2.87
CA GLN A 59 -49.78 -15.63 2.48
C GLN A 59 -48.27 -15.56 2.74
N PRO A 60 -47.81 -15.96 3.95
CA PRO A 60 -46.38 -15.97 4.26
C PRO A 60 -45.67 -17.08 3.47
N ILE A 61 -45.02 -16.72 2.37
CA ILE A 61 -44.11 -17.63 1.67
C ILE A 61 -42.86 -17.81 2.54
N SER A 62 -42.53 -19.06 2.87
CA SER A 62 -41.35 -19.37 3.69
C SER A 62 -40.07 -18.83 3.04
N ARG A 63 -39.17 -18.28 3.86
CA ARG A 63 -37.88 -17.72 3.42
C ARG A 63 -37.07 -18.72 2.59
N THR A 64 -37.08 -19.99 3.00
CA THR A 64 -36.39 -21.08 2.30
C THR A 64 -36.98 -21.33 0.91
N THR A 65 -38.30 -21.16 0.77
CA THR A 65 -39.01 -21.34 -0.49
C THR A 65 -38.67 -20.23 -1.49
N ILE A 66 -38.59 -18.99 -1.01
CA ILE A 66 -38.15 -17.84 -1.81
C ILE A 66 -36.70 -18.04 -2.28
N PHE A 67 -35.81 -18.47 -1.38
CA PHE A 67 -34.40 -18.71 -1.70
C PHE A 67 -34.17 -19.81 -2.72
N ILE A 68 -34.86 -20.95 -2.59
CA ILE A 68 -34.77 -22.04 -3.57
C ILE A 68 -35.28 -21.56 -4.93
N ARG A 69 -36.39 -20.81 -4.96
CA ARG A 69 -36.98 -20.29 -6.19
C ARG A 69 -36.09 -19.26 -6.89
N SER A 70 -35.51 -18.34 -6.14
CA SER A 70 -34.59 -17.33 -6.67
C SER A 70 -33.29 -17.96 -7.13
N SER A 71 -32.73 -18.91 -6.37
CA SER A 71 -31.51 -19.65 -6.75
C SER A 71 -31.69 -20.45 -8.04
N ALA A 72 -32.85 -21.07 -8.27
CA ALA A 72 -33.13 -21.77 -9.52
C ALA A 72 -33.15 -20.83 -10.73
N ARG A 73 -33.84 -19.68 -10.62
CA ARG A 73 -33.97 -18.71 -11.71
C ARG A 73 -32.65 -18.02 -12.01
N LEU A 74 -32.00 -17.50 -10.98
CA LEU A 74 -30.73 -16.80 -11.10
C LEU A 74 -29.60 -17.75 -11.49
N GLY A 75 -29.61 -18.99 -11.00
CA GLY A 75 -28.67 -20.04 -11.40
C GLY A 75 -28.76 -20.36 -12.89
N LEU A 76 -29.97 -20.51 -13.42
CA LEU A 76 -30.19 -20.74 -14.86
C LEU A 76 -29.66 -19.55 -15.69
N TRP A 77 -30.06 -18.33 -15.35
CA TRP A 77 -29.63 -17.13 -16.07
C TRP A 77 -28.11 -16.90 -15.97
N ALA A 78 -27.51 -17.08 -14.79
CA ALA A 78 -26.07 -16.97 -14.62
C ALA A 78 -25.31 -18.04 -15.41
N GLY A 79 -25.86 -19.25 -15.53
CA GLY A 79 -25.31 -20.30 -16.39
C GLY A 79 -25.35 -19.92 -17.87
N VAL A 80 -26.49 -19.42 -18.36
CA VAL A 80 -26.65 -18.96 -19.75
C VAL A 80 -25.71 -17.79 -20.06
N VAL A 81 -25.70 -16.76 -19.21
CA VAL A 81 -24.83 -15.58 -19.36
C VAL A 81 -23.37 -15.98 -19.27
N GLY A 82 -22.99 -16.83 -18.32
CA GLY A 82 -21.63 -17.33 -18.17
C GLY A 82 -21.16 -18.12 -19.40
N ALA A 83 -22.02 -18.98 -19.95
CA ALA A 83 -21.72 -19.72 -21.18
C ALA A 83 -21.56 -18.78 -22.38
N ALA A 84 -22.45 -17.79 -22.53
CA ALA A 84 -22.38 -16.80 -23.61
C ALA A 84 -21.11 -15.94 -23.54
N ILE A 85 -20.75 -15.45 -22.35
CA ILE A 85 -19.50 -14.68 -22.13
C ILE A 85 -18.28 -15.55 -22.44
N ASN A 86 -18.26 -16.81 -21.97
CA ASN A 86 -17.14 -17.71 -22.22
C ASN A 86 -17.02 -18.06 -23.71
N TRP A 87 -18.14 -18.27 -24.40
CA TRP A 87 -18.17 -18.45 -25.84
C TRP A 87 -17.64 -17.23 -26.58
N TYR A 88 -18.13 -16.03 -26.25
CA TYR A 88 -17.68 -14.77 -26.84
C TYR A 88 -16.19 -14.54 -26.64
N TYR A 89 -15.68 -14.77 -25.43
CA TYR A 89 -14.25 -14.67 -25.14
C TYR A 89 -13.40 -15.61 -26.00
N HIS A 90 -13.81 -16.87 -26.17
CA HIS A 90 -13.02 -17.83 -26.94
C HIS A 90 -13.14 -17.66 -28.46
N THR A 91 -14.29 -17.20 -28.95
CA THR A 91 -14.52 -16.98 -30.39
C THR A 91 -13.97 -15.63 -30.87
N ALA A 92 -14.36 -14.54 -30.22
CA ALA A 92 -14.05 -13.18 -30.66
C ALA A 92 -12.65 -12.71 -30.25
N PHE A 93 -12.09 -13.23 -29.14
CA PHE A 93 -10.76 -12.84 -28.68
C PHE A 93 -9.72 -13.93 -28.93
N VAL A 94 -9.83 -15.08 -28.25
CA VAL A 94 -8.80 -16.14 -28.36
C VAL A 94 -8.69 -16.68 -29.79
N GLY A 95 -9.81 -16.81 -30.51
CA GLY A 95 -9.84 -17.26 -31.89
C GLY A 95 -9.02 -16.36 -32.83
N VAL A 96 -9.24 -15.05 -32.76
CA VAL A 96 -8.52 -14.05 -33.58
C VAL A 96 -7.03 -14.03 -33.25
N VAL A 97 -6.67 -14.10 -31.97
CA VAL A 97 -5.26 -14.18 -31.58
C VAL A 97 -4.63 -15.49 -32.09
N ALA A 98 -5.32 -16.61 -31.95
CA ALA A 98 -4.80 -17.90 -32.38
C ALA A 98 -4.62 -18.00 -33.90
N SER A 99 -5.49 -17.35 -34.70
CA SER A 99 -5.30 -17.28 -36.16
C SER A 99 -4.04 -16.51 -36.54
N GLU A 100 -3.77 -15.40 -35.85
CA GLU A 100 -2.58 -14.57 -36.12
C GLU A 100 -1.28 -15.33 -35.84
N PHE A 101 -1.21 -15.98 -34.68
CA PHE A 101 -0.05 -16.78 -34.28
C PHE A 101 -0.03 -18.19 -34.91
N LYS A 102 -0.93 -18.50 -35.85
CA LYS A 102 -1.06 -19.81 -36.52
C LYS A 102 -1.13 -20.99 -35.55
N LEU A 103 -1.72 -20.78 -34.37
CA LEU A 103 -1.83 -21.77 -33.31
C LEU A 103 -3.01 -22.71 -33.56
N LYS A 104 -2.74 -24.02 -33.67
CA LYS A 104 -3.79 -25.05 -33.70
C LYS A 104 -4.32 -25.30 -32.28
N LEU A 105 -5.43 -24.64 -31.94
CA LEU A 105 -6.08 -24.76 -30.63
C LEU A 105 -6.68 -26.15 -30.41
N LYS A 106 -6.44 -26.71 -29.23
CA LYS A 106 -7.15 -27.91 -28.76
C LYS A 106 -8.64 -27.57 -28.55
N PRO A 107 -9.56 -28.46 -28.95
CA PRO A 107 -10.98 -28.23 -28.78
C PRO A 107 -11.37 -28.23 -27.31
N TRP A 108 -12.52 -27.62 -27.02
CA TRP A 108 -13.14 -27.60 -25.70
C TRP A 108 -13.45 -29.03 -25.22
N LYS A 109 -13.30 -29.27 -23.91
CA LYS A 109 -13.60 -30.58 -23.29
C LYS A 109 -14.54 -30.39 -22.11
N LEU A 110 -15.62 -31.18 -22.09
CA LEU A 110 -16.57 -31.19 -20.97
C LEU A 110 -15.90 -31.61 -19.67
N TYR A 111 -15.04 -32.62 -19.72
CA TYR A 111 -14.26 -33.05 -18.56
C TYR A 111 -12.89 -33.59 -18.95
N LYS A 112 -11.97 -33.59 -17.98
CA LYS A 112 -10.65 -34.18 -18.07
C LYS A 112 -10.30 -34.85 -16.74
N TRP A 113 -9.90 -36.11 -16.80
CA TRP A 113 -9.43 -36.84 -15.63
C TRP A 113 -8.11 -36.26 -15.10
N THR A 114 -8.02 -36.11 -13.78
CA THR A 114 -6.83 -35.65 -13.07
C THR A 114 -6.46 -36.56 -11.90
N LYS A 115 -5.20 -36.46 -11.48
CA LYS A 115 -4.64 -37.21 -10.35
C LYS A 115 -4.91 -36.55 -8.99
N ARG A 116 -5.15 -35.24 -8.96
CA ARG A 116 -5.33 -34.45 -7.74
C ARG A 116 -6.76 -33.94 -7.63
N ARG A 117 -7.30 -33.95 -6.41
CA ARG A 117 -8.62 -33.39 -6.05
C ARG A 117 -8.71 -31.93 -6.46
N THR A 118 -9.88 -31.52 -6.92
CA THR A 118 -10.13 -30.14 -7.35
C THR A 118 -11.41 -29.60 -6.72
N VAL A 119 -11.59 -28.29 -6.81
CA VAL A 119 -12.83 -27.63 -6.37
C VAL A 119 -14.06 -28.12 -7.16
N GLU A 120 -13.86 -28.64 -8.38
CA GLU A 120 -14.94 -29.14 -9.24
C GLU A 120 -15.51 -30.47 -8.73
N ASP A 121 -14.73 -31.29 -8.04
CA ASP A 121 -15.26 -32.48 -7.35
C ASP A 121 -16.13 -32.09 -6.17
N GLY A 122 -15.74 -31.05 -5.44
CA GLY A 122 -16.58 -30.43 -4.40
C GLY A 122 -17.89 -29.93 -5.00
N CYS A 123 -17.82 -29.24 -6.14
CA CYS A 123 -19.00 -28.77 -6.89
C CYS A 123 -19.93 -29.93 -7.28
N LEU A 124 -19.41 -31.02 -7.85
CA LEU A 124 -20.21 -32.18 -8.27
C LEU A 124 -20.83 -32.91 -7.09
N ALA A 125 -20.05 -33.16 -6.04
CA ALA A 125 -20.54 -33.80 -4.82
C ALA A 125 -21.64 -32.95 -4.18
N GLY A 126 -21.43 -31.64 -4.07
CA GLY A 126 -22.43 -30.70 -3.57
C GLY A 126 -23.68 -30.65 -4.45
N ALA A 127 -23.54 -30.61 -5.78
CA ALA A 127 -24.65 -30.63 -6.72
C ALA A 127 -25.48 -31.93 -6.60
N ALA A 128 -24.80 -33.08 -6.48
CA ALA A 128 -25.43 -34.38 -6.29
C ALA A 128 -26.18 -34.46 -4.95
N LEU A 129 -25.58 -33.96 -3.86
CA LEU A 129 -26.24 -33.88 -2.56
C LEU A 129 -27.46 -32.95 -2.58
N GLY A 130 -27.35 -31.79 -3.24
CA GLY A 130 -28.48 -30.87 -3.43
C GLY A 130 -29.61 -31.50 -4.25
N LEU A 131 -29.27 -32.22 -5.31
CA LEU A 131 -30.23 -32.99 -6.10
C LEU A 131 -30.89 -34.09 -5.24
N ALA A 132 -30.11 -34.88 -4.52
CA ALA A 132 -30.62 -35.94 -3.64
C ALA A 132 -31.56 -35.39 -2.56
N ALA A 133 -31.21 -34.26 -1.95
CA ALA A 133 -32.05 -33.57 -0.97
C ALA A 133 -33.38 -33.07 -1.56
N SER A 134 -33.45 -32.88 -2.88
CA SER A 134 -34.68 -32.48 -3.58
C SER A 134 -35.60 -33.67 -3.93
N ILE A 135 -35.08 -34.91 -4.00
CA ILE A 135 -35.82 -36.11 -4.43
C ILE A 135 -37.05 -36.40 -3.56
N PRO A 136 -36.99 -36.38 -2.21
CA PRO A 136 -38.18 -36.65 -1.37
C PRO A 136 -39.35 -35.73 -1.69
N THR A 137 -39.05 -34.51 -2.14
CA THR A 137 -40.09 -33.52 -2.45
C THR A 137 -40.75 -33.72 -3.82
N LEU A 138 -40.16 -34.52 -4.72
CA LEU A 138 -40.77 -34.88 -6.00
C LEU A 138 -42.00 -35.78 -5.81
N PHE A 139 -42.03 -36.57 -4.74
CA PHE A 139 -43.13 -37.45 -4.37
C PHE A 139 -44.25 -36.76 -3.56
N THR A 140 -44.09 -35.47 -3.24
CA THR A 140 -45.14 -34.71 -2.54
C THR A 140 -46.29 -34.36 -3.48
N ARG A 141 -47.53 -34.53 -2.99
CA ARG A 141 -48.77 -34.37 -3.76
C ARG A 141 -49.08 -32.90 -4.11
N ARG A 142 -48.59 -31.94 -3.31
CA ARG A 142 -48.75 -30.49 -3.51
C ARG A 142 -47.49 -29.73 -3.06
N PRO A 143 -46.45 -29.59 -3.90
CA PRO A 143 -45.25 -28.87 -3.50
C PRO A 143 -45.49 -27.35 -3.54
N ALA A 144 -44.98 -26.63 -2.53
CA ALA A 144 -45.03 -25.17 -2.46
C ALA A 144 -44.25 -24.45 -3.59
N ILE A 145 -43.41 -25.19 -4.33
CA ILE A 145 -42.60 -24.72 -5.45
C ILE A 145 -42.76 -25.73 -6.59
N PRO A 146 -42.79 -25.30 -7.87
CA PRO A 146 -42.72 -26.24 -8.99
C PRO A 146 -41.54 -27.22 -8.84
N ARG A 147 -41.78 -28.50 -9.11
CA ARG A 147 -40.83 -29.60 -8.88
C ARG A 147 -39.46 -29.32 -9.49
N TRP A 148 -39.43 -28.91 -10.76
CA TRP A 148 -38.20 -28.55 -11.48
C TRP A 148 -37.45 -27.37 -10.87
N THR A 149 -38.18 -26.34 -10.44
CA THR A 149 -37.57 -25.18 -9.78
C THR A 149 -36.91 -25.59 -8.46
N ARG A 150 -37.51 -26.51 -7.70
CA ARG A 150 -36.90 -27.01 -6.48
C ARG A 150 -35.64 -27.85 -6.75
N VAL A 151 -35.69 -28.74 -7.73
CA VAL A 151 -34.51 -29.55 -8.15
C VAL A 151 -33.37 -28.61 -8.54
N LEU A 152 -33.60 -27.71 -9.51
CA LEU A 152 -32.57 -26.79 -9.99
C LEU A 152 -32.02 -25.88 -8.88
N GLY A 153 -32.90 -25.33 -8.04
CA GLY A 153 -32.50 -24.46 -6.93
C GLY A 153 -31.65 -25.18 -5.90
N MET A 154 -32.07 -26.39 -5.48
CA MET A 154 -31.33 -27.19 -4.52
C MET A 154 -29.99 -27.69 -5.09
N THR A 155 -29.95 -28.08 -6.37
CA THR A 155 -28.70 -28.44 -7.06
C THR A 155 -27.74 -27.25 -7.12
N ASN A 156 -28.21 -26.04 -7.43
CA ASN A 156 -27.36 -24.84 -7.47
C ASN A 156 -26.82 -24.46 -6.08
N ILE A 157 -27.67 -24.49 -5.05
CA ILE A 157 -27.27 -24.25 -3.65
C ILE A 157 -26.24 -25.30 -3.21
N GLY A 158 -26.50 -26.57 -3.49
CA GLY A 158 -25.58 -27.67 -3.20
C GLY A 158 -24.25 -27.52 -3.92
N ALA A 159 -24.25 -27.16 -5.20
CA ALA A 159 -23.04 -26.88 -5.97
C ALA A 159 -22.23 -25.74 -5.36
N CYS A 160 -22.89 -24.64 -4.95
CA CYS A 160 -22.24 -23.51 -4.27
C CYS A 160 -21.61 -23.95 -2.95
N ALA A 161 -22.34 -24.69 -2.11
CA ALA A 161 -21.82 -25.22 -0.86
C ALA A 161 -20.62 -26.15 -1.08
N GLY A 162 -20.68 -26.99 -2.13
CA GLY A 162 -19.59 -27.86 -2.54
C GLY A 162 -18.34 -27.11 -3.02
N ILE A 163 -18.51 -26.03 -3.79
CA ILE A 163 -17.41 -25.15 -4.22
C ILE A 163 -16.77 -24.46 -3.01
N LEU A 164 -17.58 -23.89 -2.11
CA LEU A 164 -17.09 -23.22 -0.91
C LEU A 164 -16.40 -24.20 0.04
N GLY A 165 -16.97 -25.39 0.24
CA GLY A 165 -16.37 -26.47 1.02
C GLY A 165 -15.06 -26.96 0.43
N GLY A 166 -14.98 -27.12 -0.90
CA GLY A 166 -13.74 -27.44 -1.60
C GLY A 166 -12.67 -26.36 -1.40
N HIS A 167 -13.03 -25.08 -1.61
CA HIS A 167 -12.13 -23.96 -1.37
C HIS A 167 -11.68 -23.85 0.10
N GLY A 168 -12.56 -24.16 1.06
CA GLY A 168 -12.25 -24.22 2.49
C GLY A 168 -11.29 -25.35 2.82
N TYR A 169 -11.53 -26.54 2.28
CA TYR A 169 -10.66 -27.70 2.44
C TYR A 169 -9.24 -27.43 1.89
N PHE A 170 -9.13 -26.89 0.67
CA PHE A 170 -7.83 -26.58 0.09
C PHE A 170 -7.14 -25.37 0.74
N ALA A 171 -7.89 -24.46 1.35
CA ALA A 171 -7.33 -23.38 2.15
C ALA A 171 -6.70 -23.92 3.45
N TYR A 172 -7.39 -24.86 4.09
CA TYR A 172 -6.92 -25.54 5.30
C TYR A 172 -5.64 -26.35 5.04
N THR A 173 -5.54 -27.06 3.91
CA THR A 173 -4.33 -27.82 3.55
C THR A 173 -3.18 -26.97 2.99
N GLY A 174 -3.38 -25.66 2.80
CA GLY A 174 -2.38 -24.77 2.19
C GLY A 174 -2.21 -24.94 0.68
N GLU A 175 -2.89 -25.91 0.04
CA GLU A 175 -2.78 -26.18 -1.39
C GLU A 175 -3.38 -25.07 -2.23
N ARG A 176 -4.44 -24.42 -1.73
CA ARG A 176 -5.07 -23.29 -2.39
C ARG A 176 -4.09 -22.13 -2.56
N GLN A 177 -3.39 -21.73 -1.51
CA GLN A 177 -2.44 -20.61 -1.53
C GLN A 177 -1.31 -20.90 -2.51
N LYS A 178 -0.79 -22.14 -2.52
CA LYS A 178 0.24 -22.57 -3.49
C LYS A 178 -0.26 -22.48 -4.93
N ALA A 179 -1.49 -22.93 -5.20
CA ALA A 179 -2.08 -22.86 -6.53
C ALA A 179 -2.38 -21.43 -6.97
N TYR A 180 -2.90 -20.57 -6.08
CA TYR A 180 -3.14 -19.16 -6.40
C TYR A 180 -1.85 -18.39 -6.65
N LYS A 181 -0.76 -18.63 -5.90
CA LYS A 181 0.56 -18.05 -6.20
C LYS A 181 1.05 -18.42 -7.61
N ARG A 182 0.92 -19.70 -7.99
CA ARG A 182 1.27 -20.17 -9.35
C ARG A 182 0.36 -19.58 -10.41
N LEU A 183 -0.94 -19.43 -10.11
CA LEU A 183 -1.89 -18.82 -11.01
C LEU A 183 -1.56 -17.34 -11.21
N ASP A 184 -1.28 -16.60 -10.14
CA ASP A 184 -0.90 -15.18 -10.18
C ASP A 184 0.33 -14.94 -11.06
N GLN A 185 1.38 -15.76 -10.89
CA GLN A 185 2.56 -15.72 -11.77
C GLN A 185 2.19 -15.94 -13.24
N ARG A 186 1.25 -16.84 -13.54
CA ARG A 186 0.77 -17.07 -14.92
C ARG A 186 -0.08 -15.91 -15.43
N LEU A 187 -0.87 -15.28 -14.57
CA LEU A 187 -1.70 -14.13 -14.91
C LEU A 187 -0.85 -12.87 -15.18
N LYS A 188 0.23 -12.66 -14.42
CA LYS A 188 1.22 -11.60 -14.69
C LYS A 188 1.94 -11.79 -16.02
N ARG A 189 2.30 -13.03 -16.38
CA ARG A 189 2.83 -13.30 -17.73
C ARG A 189 1.77 -13.07 -18.80
N ARG A 190 0.52 -13.38 -18.51
CA ARG A 190 -0.59 -13.12 -19.43
C ARG A 190 -0.83 -11.62 -19.65
N SER A 191 -0.66 -10.76 -18.65
CA SER A 191 -0.82 -9.31 -18.85
C SER A 191 0.25 -8.74 -19.79
N LEU A 192 1.46 -9.29 -19.81
CA LEU A 192 2.48 -8.95 -20.81
C LEU A 192 2.06 -9.32 -22.24
N GLU A 193 1.38 -10.44 -22.43
CA GLU A 193 0.80 -10.79 -23.74
C GLU A 193 -0.29 -9.80 -24.16
N PHE A 194 -1.13 -9.35 -23.21
CA PHE A 194 -2.11 -8.31 -23.49
C PHE A 194 -1.45 -6.98 -23.86
N TYR A 195 -0.32 -6.63 -23.23
CA TYR A 195 0.47 -5.45 -23.56
C TYR A 195 1.09 -5.55 -24.96
N ALA A 196 1.65 -6.71 -25.31
CA ALA A 196 2.18 -6.95 -26.66
C ALA A 196 1.09 -6.85 -27.73
N ILE A 197 -0.11 -7.41 -27.47
CA ILE A 197 -1.26 -7.27 -28.37
C ILE A 197 -1.69 -5.81 -28.48
N PHE A 198 -1.76 -5.09 -27.36
CA PHE A 198 -2.17 -3.68 -27.34
C PHE A 198 -1.31 -2.80 -28.23
N TRP A 199 0.02 -3.00 -28.24
CA TRP A 199 0.93 -2.24 -29.09
C TRP A 199 0.93 -2.67 -30.56
N ASN A 200 0.47 -3.88 -30.86
CA ASN A 200 0.26 -4.32 -32.23
C ASN A 200 -1.05 -3.72 -32.79
N LYS A 201 -0.94 -2.57 -33.46
CA LYS A 201 -2.08 -1.84 -34.02
C LYS A 201 -2.85 -2.63 -35.07
N GLU A 202 -2.18 -3.45 -35.87
CA GLU A 202 -2.80 -4.29 -36.90
C GLU A 202 -3.68 -5.36 -36.24
N LEU A 203 -3.13 -6.07 -35.25
CA LEU A 203 -3.88 -7.07 -34.50
C LEU A 203 -5.02 -6.42 -33.69
N MET A 204 -4.80 -5.23 -33.12
CA MET A 204 -5.85 -4.49 -32.39
C MET A 204 -7.03 -4.10 -33.28
N ALA A 205 -6.78 -3.74 -34.54
CA ALA A 205 -7.82 -3.39 -35.50
C ALA A 205 -8.74 -4.58 -35.85
N CYS A 206 -8.25 -5.81 -35.73
CA CYS A 206 -9.04 -7.03 -35.96
C CYS A 206 -10.07 -7.32 -34.85
N PHE A 207 -10.00 -6.65 -33.70
CA PHE A 207 -10.92 -6.87 -32.59
C PHE A 207 -12.08 -5.87 -32.57
N ASN A 208 -13.25 -6.31 -32.11
CA ASN A 208 -14.38 -5.43 -31.81
C ASN A 208 -14.02 -4.43 -30.68
N PRO A 209 -14.63 -3.23 -30.64
CA PRO A 209 -14.32 -2.19 -29.65
C PRO A 209 -14.38 -2.68 -28.19
N LEU A 210 -15.33 -3.55 -27.85
CA LEU A 210 -15.42 -4.14 -26.50
C LEU A 210 -14.21 -5.01 -26.15
N VAL A 211 -13.72 -5.80 -27.11
CA VAL A 211 -12.53 -6.63 -26.92
C VAL A 211 -11.28 -5.76 -26.90
N GLN A 212 -11.21 -4.72 -27.71
CA GLN A 212 -10.13 -3.73 -27.64
C GLN A 212 -10.06 -3.06 -26.27
N GLN A 213 -11.21 -2.64 -25.71
CA GLN A 213 -11.25 -2.05 -24.38
C GLN A 213 -10.83 -3.06 -23.30
N TYR A 214 -11.27 -4.33 -23.42
CA TYR A 214 -10.83 -5.40 -22.55
C TYR A 214 -9.30 -5.61 -22.62
N ILE A 215 -8.71 -5.63 -23.81
CA ILE A 215 -7.26 -5.74 -24.01
C ILE A 215 -6.54 -4.53 -23.43
N ARG A 216 -7.02 -3.31 -23.68
CA ARG A 216 -6.45 -2.07 -23.13
C ARG A 216 -6.43 -2.09 -21.62
N HIS A 217 -7.57 -2.43 -20.99
CA HIS A 217 -7.66 -2.52 -19.54
C HIS A 217 -6.68 -3.55 -18.98
N ASN A 218 -6.62 -4.75 -19.57
CA ASN A 218 -5.72 -5.80 -19.05
C ASN A 218 -4.25 -5.55 -19.38
N GLY A 219 -3.97 -4.91 -20.51
CA GLY A 219 -2.64 -4.66 -21.04
C GLY A 219 -1.98 -3.42 -20.48
N ILE A 220 -2.73 -2.40 -20.03
CA ILE A 220 -2.18 -1.17 -19.43
C ILE A 220 -2.23 -1.24 -17.91
N TRP A 221 -3.38 -1.59 -17.34
CA TRP A 221 -3.60 -1.44 -15.90
C TRP A 221 -2.85 -2.49 -15.07
N TYR A 222 -2.80 -3.74 -15.55
CA TYR A 222 -2.12 -4.82 -14.83
C TYR A 222 -0.61 -4.90 -15.12
N THR A 223 -0.12 -4.21 -16.15
CA THR A 223 1.30 -4.15 -16.47
C THR A 223 1.98 -2.95 -15.82
N TYR A 224 1.27 -1.83 -15.61
CA TYR A 224 1.80 -0.65 -14.91
C TYR A 224 2.43 -0.97 -13.54
N HIS A 225 1.97 -2.03 -12.87
CA HIS A 225 2.51 -2.47 -11.58
C HIS A 225 3.63 -3.54 -11.67
N LEU A 226 4.08 -3.90 -12.87
CA LEU A 226 5.21 -4.82 -13.06
C LEU A 226 6.53 -4.01 -13.04
N PRO A 227 7.58 -4.51 -12.35
CA PRO A 227 8.90 -3.87 -12.37
C PRO A 227 9.45 -3.72 -13.79
N ASP A 228 10.26 -2.70 -14.03
CA ASP A 228 10.82 -2.40 -15.36
C ASP A 228 11.64 -3.57 -15.94
N GLU A 229 12.34 -4.31 -15.08
CA GLU A 229 13.11 -5.52 -15.42
C GLU A 229 12.30 -6.63 -16.10
N VAL A 230 10.95 -6.59 -15.99
CA VAL A 230 10.04 -7.58 -16.57
C VAL A 230 9.82 -7.35 -18.07
N TYR A 231 9.98 -6.11 -18.53
CA TYR A 231 9.81 -5.75 -19.95
C TYR A 231 11.03 -6.14 -20.78
N ASP A 232 12.22 -6.14 -20.17
CA ASP A 232 13.48 -6.49 -20.86
C ASP A 232 13.64 -8.00 -21.08
N ASP A 233 13.14 -8.84 -20.18
CA ASP A 233 13.22 -10.30 -20.31
C ASP A 233 11.93 -11.01 -19.82
N VAL A 234 10.94 -11.01 -20.72
CA VAL A 234 9.60 -11.60 -20.53
C VAL A 234 9.67 -13.09 -20.13
N ASP A 235 10.67 -13.83 -20.61
CA ASP A 235 10.83 -15.25 -20.33
C ASP A 235 11.66 -15.51 -19.05
N ALA A 236 12.58 -14.62 -18.68
CA ALA A 236 13.31 -14.73 -17.42
C ALA A 236 12.51 -14.32 -16.20
N TYR A 237 11.58 -13.37 -16.24
CA TYR A 237 10.77 -13.03 -15.05
C TYR A 237 10.07 -14.27 -14.47
N GLY A 238 9.57 -15.10 -15.36
CA GLY A 238 8.96 -16.37 -15.02
C GLY A 238 9.90 -17.45 -14.51
N LYS A 239 11.09 -17.55 -15.11
CA LYS A 239 12.11 -18.53 -14.74
C LYS A 239 12.87 -18.10 -13.48
N ARG A 240 13.17 -16.82 -13.26
CA ARG A 240 13.84 -16.28 -12.07
C ARG A 240 13.01 -16.52 -10.81
N ILE A 241 11.70 -16.30 -10.87
CA ILE A 241 10.80 -16.60 -9.74
C ILE A 241 10.66 -18.12 -9.51
N ALA A 242 10.65 -18.94 -10.57
CA ALA A 242 10.57 -20.39 -10.47
C ALA A 242 11.90 -21.04 -10.02
N LYS A 243 13.06 -20.51 -10.44
CA LYS A 243 14.41 -20.93 -10.02
C LYS A 243 14.65 -20.60 -8.55
N LYS A 244 13.97 -19.58 -8.03
CA LYS A 244 13.90 -19.25 -6.60
C LYS A 244 13.00 -20.23 -5.80
N GLN A 245 12.24 -21.13 -6.47
CA GLN A 245 11.14 -21.89 -5.84
C GLN A 245 11.01 -23.38 -6.26
N SER A 246 11.92 -23.96 -7.06
CA SER A 246 11.96 -25.41 -7.29
C SER A 246 12.83 -26.11 -6.24
N PRO A 247 12.29 -27.03 -5.43
CA PRO A 247 13.08 -27.88 -4.56
C PRO A 247 13.50 -29.12 -5.34
N ASP A 248 14.81 -29.37 -5.44
CA ASP A 248 15.38 -30.72 -5.41
C ASP A 248 16.89 -30.62 -5.15
N THR A 249 17.26 -31.17 -3.99
CA THR A 249 18.45 -31.95 -3.65
C THR A 249 19.85 -31.38 -3.92
N ASP A 250 20.53 -31.12 -2.80
CA ASP A 250 21.98 -31.15 -2.57
C ASP A 250 22.85 -30.34 -3.53
N THR A 251 22.70 -29.02 -3.48
CA THR A 251 23.88 -28.14 -3.50
C THR A 251 23.57 -26.89 -2.69
N GLN A 252 24.46 -26.58 -1.75
CA GLN A 252 24.42 -25.43 -0.84
C GLN A 252 23.93 -24.17 -1.57
N THR A 253 22.66 -23.84 -1.37
CA THR A 253 22.06 -22.62 -1.89
C THR A 253 22.35 -21.54 -0.85
N ALA A 254 23.18 -20.56 -1.22
CA ALA A 254 23.29 -19.32 -0.45
C ALA A 254 21.88 -18.74 -0.29
N GLU A 255 21.41 -18.71 0.96
CA GLU A 255 20.17 -18.05 1.38
C GLU A 255 20.16 -16.64 0.77
N GLN A 256 19.13 -16.30 0.00
CA GLN A 256 18.85 -14.88 -0.15
C GLN A 256 18.40 -14.37 1.22
N PRO A 257 19.12 -13.41 1.82
CA PRO A 257 18.78 -12.93 3.15
C PRO A 257 17.37 -12.33 3.08
N GLN A 258 16.45 -12.89 3.86
CA GLN A 258 15.21 -12.19 4.18
C GLN A 258 15.61 -10.82 4.74
N GLU A 259 15.17 -9.73 4.10
CA GLU A 259 15.47 -8.38 4.56
C GLU A 259 15.01 -8.21 6.01
N ALA A 260 15.87 -7.62 6.85
CA ALA A 260 15.56 -7.38 8.26
C ALA A 260 14.31 -6.49 8.37
N HIS A 261 13.43 -6.79 9.33
CA HIS A 261 12.18 -6.05 9.49
C HIS A 261 12.44 -4.60 9.94
N PHE A 262 13.48 -4.41 10.75
CA PHE A 262 13.98 -3.10 11.15
C PHE A 262 15.21 -2.72 10.33
N LYS A 263 15.22 -1.50 9.80
CA LYS A 263 16.40 -0.95 9.11
C LYS A 263 17.51 -0.73 10.13
N LYS A 264 18.72 -1.19 9.82
CA LYS A 264 19.90 -0.95 10.65
C LYS A 264 20.18 0.55 10.72
N PRO A 265 20.58 1.09 11.88
CA PRO A 265 21.05 2.46 11.99
C PRO A 265 22.21 2.71 11.01
N ILE A 266 22.17 3.86 10.34
CA ILE A 266 23.26 4.32 9.49
C ILE A 266 24.36 4.87 10.38
N ASP A 267 25.62 4.48 10.12
CA ASP A 267 26.76 5.17 10.71
C ASP A 267 26.90 6.52 10.01
N TYR A 268 26.38 7.55 10.66
CA TYR A 268 26.29 8.90 10.10
C TYR A 268 27.67 9.47 9.75
N VAL A 269 28.71 9.15 10.51
CA VAL A 269 30.07 9.66 10.26
C VAL A 269 30.68 8.97 9.05
N ALA A 270 30.50 7.65 8.92
CA ALA A 270 30.95 6.91 7.74
C ALA A 270 30.23 7.38 6.47
N ASP A 271 28.92 7.64 6.56
CA ASP A 271 28.10 8.14 5.46
C ASP A 271 28.55 9.54 5.00
N LEU A 272 28.77 10.47 5.93
CA LEU A 272 29.32 11.79 5.61
C LEU A 272 30.69 11.71 4.93
N ARG A 273 31.54 10.75 5.28
CA ARG A 273 32.85 10.58 4.64
C ARG A 273 32.77 10.09 3.19
N GLN A 274 31.73 9.32 2.87
CA GLN A 274 31.47 8.81 1.51
C GLN A 274 30.59 9.76 0.68
N PHE A 275 30.14 10.87 1.28
CA PHE A 275 29.22 11.81 0.68
C PHE A 275 29.86 12.59 -0.46
N ASP A 276 29.28 12.49 -1.66
CA ASP A 276 29.71 13.24 -2.84
C ASP A 276 29.13 14.67 -2.80
N VAL A 277 30.02 15.64 -2.57
CA VAL A 277 29.67 17.05 -2.42
C VAL A 277 29.22 17.66 -3.74
N ASP A 278 29.90 17.35 -4.83
CA ASP A 278 29.64 17.98 -6.13
C ASP A 278 28.33 17.46 -6.74
N PHE A 279 28.13 16.14 -6.68
CA PHE A 279 26.86 15.52 -7.08
C PHE A 279 25.67 16.06 -6.27
N THR A 280 25.84 16.21 -4.96
CA THR A 280 24.76 16.71 -4.10
C THR A 280 24.43 18.17 -4.42
N ARG A 281 25.43 19.01 -4.72
CA ARG A 281 25.19 20.41 -5.11
C ARG A 281 24.42 20.53 -6.42
N THR A 282 24.75 19.70 -7.42
CA THR A 282 23.98 19.67 -8.68
C THR A 282 22.56 19.17 -8.45
N ALA A 283 22.39 18.13 -7.64
CA ALA A 283 21.07 17.59 -7.29
C ALA A 283 20.21 18.58 -6.51
N ILE A 284 20.80 19.39 -5.62
CA ILE A 284 20.10 20.48 -4.92
C ILE A 284 19.55 21.49 -5.94
N ALA A 285 20.37 21.97 -6.86
CA ALA A 285 19.94 22.96 -7.86
C ALA A 285 18.80 22.43 -8.75
N GLU A 286 18.87 21.16 -9.17
CA GLU A 286 17.81 20.52 -9.94
C GLU A 286 16.50 20.41 -9.15
N GLN A 287 16.59 19.98 -7.89
CA GLN A 287 15.43 19.84 -7.01
C GLN A 287 14.82 21.19 -6.61
N GLU A 288 15.60 22.27 -6.53
CA GLU A 288 15.10 23.63 -6.32
C GLU A 288 14.26 24.10 -7.51
N VAL A 289 14.71 23.86 -8.74
CA VAL A 289 13.94 24.16 -9.95
C VAL A 289 12.65 23.33 -10.01
N GLU A 290 12.73 22.04 -9.69
CA GLU A 290 11.55 21.16 -9.64
C GLU A 290 10.55 21.64 -8.59
N LYS A 291 11.03 22.02 -7.39
CA LYS A 291 10.20 22.60 -6.33
C LYS A 291 9.46 23.84 -6.80
N GLU A 292 10.16 24.79 -7.42
CA GLU A 292 9.54 26.03 -7.93
C GLU A 292 8.46 25.75 -8.98
N ASN A 293 8.70 24.78 -9.87
CA ASN A 293 7.70 24.37 -10.85
C ASN A 293 6.47 23.75 -10.20
N LEU A 294 6.66 22.82 -9.25
CA LEU A 294 5.54 22.21 -8.52
C LEU A 294 4.75 23.24 -7.69
N LEU A 295 5.41 24.26 -7.14
CA LEU A 295 4.74 25.37 -6.45
C LEU A 295 3.82 26.16 -7.39
N LYS A 296 4.31 26.51 -8.59
CA LYS A 296 3.50 27.19 -9.62
C LYS A 296 2.30 26.35 -10.04
N GLU A 297 2.49 25.04 -10.24
CA GLU A 297 1.39 24.11 -10.56
C GLU A 297 0.37 24.01 -9.41
N ALA A 298 0.83 23.96 -8.16
CA ALA A 298 -0.06 23.95 -7.00
C ALA A 298 -0.89 25.24 -6.90
N GLU A 299 -0.27 26.40 -7.15
CA GLU A 299 -0.97 27.69 -7.18
C GLU A 299 -2.01 27.76 -8.31
N TYR A 300 -1.67 27.27 -9.49
CA TYR A 300 -2.59 27.19 -10.61
C TYR A 300 -3.80 26.28 -10.29
N LEU A 301 -3.56 25.09 -9.73
CA LEU A 301 -4.64 24.18 -9.30
C LEU A 301 -5.52 24.82 -8.23
N PHE A 302 -4.94 25.53 -7.28
CA PHE A 302 -5.68 26.24 -6.25
C PHE A 302 -6.57 27.35 -6.85
N PHE A 303 -6.04 28.11 -7.80
CA PHE A 303 -6.81 29.12 -8.54
C PHE A 303 -8.01 28.51 -9.29
N VAL A 304 -7.78 27.42 -10.03
CA VAL A 304 -8.85 26.73 -10.79
C VAL A 304 -9.90 26.16 -9.83
N MET A 305 -9.49 25.58 -8.70
CA MET A 305 -10.40 25.09 -7.67
C MET A 305 -11.27 26.22 -7.11
N ALA A 306 -10.68 27.35 -6.73
CA ALA A 306 -11.40 28.52 -6.23
C ALA A 306 -12.40 29.08 -7.26
N GLN A 307 -12.02 29.11 -8.55
CA GLN A 307 -12.93 29.49 -9.62
C GLN A 307 -14.12 28.52 -9.73
N LYS A 308 -13.89 27.21 -9.61
CA LYS A 308 -14.95 26.19 -9.67
C LYS A 308 -15.88 26.24 -8.46
N GLU A 309 -15.33 26.47 -7.26
CA GLU A 309 -16.11 26.71 -6.05
C GLU A 309 -16.99 27.96 -6.21
N TYR A 310 -16.43 29.04 -6.76
CA TYR A 310 -17.18 30.27 -7.05
C TYR A 310 -18.32 30.04 -8.06
N GLU A 311 -18.05 29.34 -9.17
CA GLU A 311 -19.07 28.96 -10.17
C GLU A 311 -20.19 28.13 -9.51
N TYR A 312 -19.80 27.11 -8.73
CA TYR A 312 -20.73 26.22 -8.04
C TYR A 312 -21.68 26.98 -7.10
N CYS A 313 -21.16 27.97 -6.35
CA CYS A 313 -21.97 28.75 -5.40
C CYS A 313 -22.94 29.73 -6.06
N ARG A 314 -22.76 30.08 -7.34
CA ARG A 314 -23.53 31.14 -8.02
C ARG A 314 -24.55 30.65 -9.04
N ILE A 315 -24.52 29.38 -9.41
CA ILE A 315 -25.55 28.79 -10.28
C ILE A 315 -26.79 28.52 -9.43
N LYS A 316 -27.88 29.25 -9.71
CA LYS A 316 -29.14 29.17 -8.92
C LYS A 316 -29.99 27.95 -9.28
N ASP A 317 -29.98 27.56 -10.56
CA ASP A 317 -30.78 26.45 -11.08
C ASP A 317 -29.85 25.34 -11.56
N MET A 318 -29.63 24.34 -10.72
CA MET A 318 -28.75 23.21 -11.00
C MET A 318 -29.45 21.90 -10.67
N ASP A 319 -29.52 21.01 -11.68
CA ASP A 319 -30.01 19.64 -11.52
C ASP A 319 -29.07 18.83 -10.61
N ASP A 320 -29.60 17.77 -9.98
CA ASP A 320 -28.85 16.97 -9.01
C ASP A 320 -27.63 16.26 -9.66
N ASP A 321 -27.75 15.85 -10.92
CA ASP A 321 -26.65 15.24 -11.67
C ASP A 321 -25.51 16.24 -11.93
N GLU A 322 -25.83 17.47 -12.34
CA GLU A 322 -24.83 18.52 -12.56
C GLU A 322 -24.21 18.96 -11.22
N ARG A 323 -25.00 19.00 -10.14
CA ARG A 323 -24.49 19.28 -8.79
C ARG A 323 -23.46 18.26 -8.36
N GLN A 324 -23.74 16.97 -8.52
CA GLN A 324 -22.80 15.90 -8.19
C GLN A 324 -21.54 15.96 -9.05
N ARG A 325 -21.69 16.21 -10.36
CA ARG A 325 -20.56 16.36 -11.26
C ARG A 325 -19.61 17.48 -10.78
N ARG A 326 -20.14 18.66 -10.48
CA ARG A 326 -19.32 19.80 -10.03
C ARG A 326 -18.64 19.57 -8.68
N GLN A 327 -19.33 18.91 -7.74
CA GLN A 327 -18.73 18.51 -6.47
C GLN A 327 -17.57 17.53 -6.68
N HIS A 328 -17.72 16.54 -7.56
CA HIS A 328 -16.64 15.62 -7.89
C HIS A 328 -15.47 16.33 -8.61
N GLU A 329 -15.74 17.28 -9.51
CA GLU A 329 -14.69 18.08 -10.16
C GLU A 329 -13.86 18.87 -9.12
N ILE A 330 -14.51 19.55 -8.17
CA ILE A 330 -13.82 20.25 -7.06
C ILE A 330 -13.02 19.28 -6.21
N GLN A 331 -13.59 18.12 -5.86
CA GLN A 331 -12.93 17.11 -5.04
C GLN A 331 -11.67 16.56 -5.74
N VAL A 332 -11.73 16.31 -7.06
CA VAL A 332 -10.57 15.86 -7.84
C VAL A 332 -9.47 16.92 -7.85
N LEU A 333 -9.82 18.20 -8.02
CA LEU A 333 -8.87 19.30 -7.95
C LEU A 333 -8.21 19.42 -6.57
N GLN A 334 -8.98 19.25 -5.49
CA GLN A 334 -8.46 19.23 -4.13
C GLN A 334 -7.46 18.09 -3.91
N PHE A 335 -7.77 16.88 -4.40
CA PHE A 335 -6.83 15.76 -4.33
C PHE A 335 -5.55 16.02 -5.12
N ALA A 336 -5.66 16.56 -6.35
CA ALA A 336 -4.51 16.91 -7.16
C ALA A 336 -3.63 17.96 -6.47
N TYR A 337 -4.23 19.02 -5.93
CA TYR A 337 -3.54 20.05 -5.16
C TYR A 337 -2.76 19.46 -3.97
N ASN A 338 -3.41 18.64 -3.16
CA ASN A 338 -2.78 18.00 -2.00
C ASN A 338 -1.61 17.09 -2.39
N ASN A 339 -1.72 16.38 -3.51
CA ASN A 339 -0.64 15.53 -4.01
C ASN A 339 0.57 16.36 -4.46
N VAL A 340 0.35 17.42 -5.23
CA VAL A 340 1.43 18.33 -5.66
C VAL A 340 2.09 18.98 -4.44
N ARG A 341 1.30 19.44 -3.45
CA ARG A 341 1.85 20.01 -2.22
C ARG A 341 2.63 19.01 -1.38
N SER A 342 2.16 17.77 -1.28
CA SER A 342 2.90 16.68 -0.61
C SER A 342 4.24 16.39 -1.30
N ALA A 343 4.27 16.42 -2.64
CA ALA A 343 5.52 16.30 -3.39
C ALA A 343 6.49 17.45 -3.07
N VAL A 344 6.01 18.68 -3.01
CA VAL A 344 6.82 19.85 -2.58
C VAL A 344 7.41 19.63 -1.19
N THR A 345 6.60 19.23 -0.19
CA THR A 345 7.09 18.98 1.18
C THR A 345 8.14 17.87 1.22
N THR A 346 8.00 16.86 0.35
CA THR A 346 8.98 15.76 0.22
C THR A 346 10.31 16.30 -0.32
N ILE A 347 10.28 17.14 -1.35
CA ILE A 347 11.49 17.78 -1.90
C ILE A 347 12.12 18.71 -0.86
N GLU A 348 11.33 19.53 -0.16
CA GLU A 348 11.83 20.43 0.88
C GLU A 348 12.54 19.67 2.01
N THR A 349 11.96 18.55 2.46
CA THR A 349 12.58 17.71 3.49
C THR A 349 13.92 17.14 3.02
N ARG A 350 14.00 16.72 1.74
CA ARG A 350 15.23 16.22 1.13
C ARG A 350 16.29 17.31 0.99
N LEU A 351 15.92 18.48 0.48
CA LEU A 351 16.79 19.64 0.34
C LEU A 351 17.35 20.07 1.70
N LEU A 352 16.51 20.11 2.74
CA LEU A 352 16.95 20.41 4.09
C LEU A 352 17.95 19.37 4.58
N GLY A 353 17.67 18.07 4.38
CA GLY A 353 18.59 16.99 4.72
C GLY A 353 19.94 17.11 4.02
N TRP A 354 19.96 17.34 2.70
CA TRP A 354 21.19 17.50 1.93
C TRP A 354 21.98 18.75 2.30
N THR A 355 21.30 19.88 2.51
CA THR A 355 21.95 21.12 2.95
C THR A 355 22.61 20.94 4.31
N MET A 356 21.93 20.24 5.23
CA MET A 356 22.48 19.90 6.54
C MET A 356 23.67 18.94 6.43
N SER A 357 23.57 17.89 5.61
CA SER A 357 24.68 16.96 5.40
C SER A 357 25.89 17.63 4.75
N LEU A 358 25.71 18.55 3.79
CA LEU A 358 26.80 19.34 3.21
C LEU A 358 27.48 20.23 4.25
N ARG A 359 26.68 20.86 5.12
CA ARG A 359 27.20 21.67 6.24
C ARG A 359 27.99 20.82 7.23
N HIS A 360 27.44 19.68 7.63
CA HIS A 360 28.11 18.73 8.52
C HIS A 360 29.40 18.17 7.91
N ARG A 361 29.38 17.88 6.60
CA ARG A 361 30.56 17.44 5.85
C ARG A 361 31.66 18.49 5.85
N ALA A 362 31.31 19.74 5.54
CA ALA A 362 32.28 20.85 5.55
C ALA A 362 32.90 21.07 6.94
N LEU A 363 32.11 20.94 8.02
CA LEU A 363 32.62 21.04 9.40
C LEU A 363 33.49 19.85 9.78
N LEU A 364 33.10 18.63 9.37
CA LEU A 364 33.87 17.42 9.61
C LEU A 364 35.24 17.47 8.91
N ASP A 365 35.31 18.04 7.71
CA ASP A 365 36.56 18.20 6.96
C ASP A 365 37.43 19.36 7.49
N ALA A 366 36.85 20.31 8.23
CA ALA A 366 37.57 21.46 8.78
C ALA A 366 38.35 21.16 10.08
N ASP A 367 38.09 20.01 10.73
CA ASP A 367 38.77 19.52 11.95
C ASP A 367 38.88 20.56 13.10
N GLN A 368 37.97 21.55 13.12
CA GLN A 368 37.84 22.52 14.20
C GLN A 368 37.04 21.88 15.33
N THR A 369 37.54 21.98 16.57
CA THR A 369 36.88 21.50 17.78
C THR A 369 36.82 22.63 18.81
N GLY A 370 35.64 23.24 18.94
CA GLY A 370 35.33 24.36 19.80
C GLY A 370 33.82 24.46 20.11
N PRO A 371 33.43 25.22 21.15
CA PRO A 371 32.04 25.34 21.59
C PRO A 371 31.09 26.00 20.58
N ASP A 372 31.63 26.71 19.59
CA ASP A 372 30.84 27.31 18.49
C ASP A 372 30.52 26.30 17.36
N ASP A 373 31.18 25.13 17.34
CA ASP A 373 30.95 24.10 16.32
C ASP A 373 29.57 23.47 16.46
N LEU A 374 29.06 23.32 17.68
CA LEU A 374 27.70 22.79 17.88
C LEU A 374 26.64 23.75 17.33
N LYS A 375 26.82 25.07 17.49
CA LYS A 375 25.91 26.04 16.87
C LYS A 375 26.06 26.02 15.35
N ALA A 376 27.28 25.86 14.86
CA ALA A 376 27.56 25.67 13.45
C ALA A 376 27.06 24.31 12.92
N TRP A 377 26.77 23.33 13.77
CA TRP A 377 26.21 22.04 13.38
C TRP A 377 24.68 22.07 13.33
N LEU A 378 24.03 22.73 14.29
CA LEU A 378 22.57 22.74 14.39
C LEU A 378 21.88 23.54 13.27
N PRO A 379 20.67 23.13 12.85
CA PRO A 379 19.90 23.84 11.81
C PRO A 379 19.57 25.26 12.26
N ALA A 380 19.68 26.22 11.35
CA ALA A 380 19.24 27.59 11.57
C ALA A 380 17.70 27.64 11.45
N SER A 381 17.01 27.48 12.56
CA SER A 381 15.55 27.63 12.61
C SER A 381 15.18 29.10 12.76
N ALA A 382 14.52 29.68 11.76
CA ALA A 382 13.97 31.04 11.84
C ALA A 382 12.61 31.09 12.56
N SER A 383 11.89 29.96 12.61
CA SER A 383 10.49 29.90 13.04
C SER A 383 10.30 29.34 14.46
N VAL A 384 11.30 28.63 15.01
CA VAL A 384 11.19 27.97 16.31
C VAL A 384 12.41 28.29 17.16
N ASP A 385 12.19 28.93 18.32
CA ASP A 385 13.19 28.96 19.38
C ASP A 385 13.23 27.61 20.09
N CYS A 386 14.22 26.78 19.71
CA CYS A 386 14.38 25.43 20.25
C CYS A 386 14.57 25.39 21.78
N LYS A 387 14.95 26.51 22.42
CA LYS A 387 15.12 26.57 23.87
C LYS A 387 13.82 26.85 24.62
N ALA A 388 12.86 27.52 23.97
CA ALA A 388 11.58 27.91 24.56
C ALA A 388 10.39 27.07 24.05
N HIS A 389 10.59 26.23 23.03
CA HIS A 389 9.55 25.43 22.41
C HIS A 389 9.04 24.30 23.33
N ASP A 390 7.72 24.19 23.48
CA ASP A 390 7.06 23.08 24.16
C ASP A 390 6.96 21.84 23.25
N PRO A 391 7.65 20.72 23.56
CA PRO A 391 7.69 19.55 22.71
C PRO A 391 6.46 18.61 22.84
N THR A 392 5.32 19.07 23.36
CA THR A 392 4.14 18.22 23.61
C THR A 392 3.69 17.41 22.39
N LEU A 393 3.61 18.01 21.20
CA LEU A 393 3.21 17.29 19.98
C LEU A 393 4.28 16.26 19.55
N SER A 394 5.56 16.59 19.72
CA SER A 394 6.66 15.68 19.43
C SER A 394 6.63 14.46 20.35
N ILE A 395 6.31 14.65 21.64
CA ILE A 395 6.13 13.55 22.61
C ILE A 395 4.99 12.63 22.15
N GLN A 396 3.81 13.20 21.80
CA GLN A 396 2.66 12.42 21.35
C GLN A 396 2.96 11.57 20.11
N GLU A 397 3.71 12.10 19.13
CA GLU A 397 4.11 11.33 17.95
C GLU A 397 5.11 10.22 18.28
N MET A 398 6.04 10.46 19.22
CA MET A 398 6.98 9.41 19.67
C MET A 398 6.24 8.29 20.44
N GLU A 399 5.27 8.64 21.29
CA GLU A 399 4.39 7.67 21.97
C GLU A 399 3.53 6.88 20.98
N ARG A 400 3.02 7.55 19.93
CA ARG A 400 2.29 6.90 18.84
C ARG A 400 3.17 5.89 18.10
N LEU A 401 4.43 6.23 17.81
CA LEU A 401 5.39 5.31 17.20
C LEU A 401 5.70 4.13 18.13
N GLN A 402 5.86 4.37 19.43
CA GLN A 402 6.03 3.32 20.43
C GLN A 402 4.83 2.35 20.44
N ALA A 403 3.61 2.88 20.38
CA ALA A 403 2.37 2.11 20.32
C ALA A 403 2.22 1.29 19.01
N GLN A 404 2.87 1.71 17.92
CA GLN A 404 2.92 0.94 16.67
C GLN A 404 3.98 -0.18 16.70
N ILE A 405 5.15 0.08 17.27
CA ILE A 405 6.27 -0.88 17.29
C ILE A 405 6.08 -1.94 18.37
N GLY A 406 5.54 -1.59 19.53
CA GLY A 406 5.32 -2.51 20.65
C GLY A 406 4.54 -3.78 20.27
N PRO A 407 3.38 -3.68 19.60
CA PRO A 407 2.63 -4.84 19.12
C PRO A 407 3.39 -5.69 18.10
N GLN A 408 4.22 -5.07 17.24
CA GLN A 408 5.03 -5.80 16.25
C GLN A 408 6.09 -6.66 16.94
N VAL A 409 6.77 -6.13 17.97
CA VAL A 409 7.74 -6.89 18.77
C VAL A 409 7.05 -8.07 19.47
N LYS A 410 5.88 -7.85 20.07
CA LYS A 410 5.08 -8.93 20.69
C LYS A 410 4.68 -10.01 19.69
N GLN A 411 4.28 -9.61 18.49
CA GLN A 411 3.97 -10.55 17.41
C GLN A 411 5.18 -11.41 17.05
N PHE A 412 6.38 -10.85 16.97
CA PHE A 412 7.59 -11.64 16.73
C PHE A 412 7.91 -12.59 17.90
N GLU A 413 7.70 -12.17 19.15
CA GLU A 413 7.87 -13.03 20.33
C GLU A 413 6.93 -14.25 20.29
N GLU A 414 5.66 -14.04 19.93
CA GLU A 414 4.68 -15.12 19.71
C GLU A 414 5.11 -16.06 18.58
N LEU A 415 5.58 -15.51 17.46
CA LEU A 415 6.08 -16.29 16.32
C LEU A 415 7.30 -17.14 16.68
N VAL A 416 8.22 -16.64 17.51
CA VAL A 416 9.38 -17.41 18.00
C VAL A 416 8.97 -18.54 18.95
N ALA A 417 7.94 -18.33 19.77
CA ALA A 417 7.43 -19.32 20.73
C ALA A 417 6.70 -20.49 20.06
N HIS A 418 6.20 -20.32 18.83
CA HIS A 418 5.46 -21.36 18.13
C HIS A 418 6.37 -22.52 17.66
N PRO A 419 6.05 -23.79 18.01
CA PRO A 419 6.90 -24.94 17.73
C PRO A 419 6.95 -25.36 16.25
N GLY A 420 6.18 -24.72 15.36
CA GLY A 420 6.06 -25.09 13.94
C GLY A 420 7.03 -24.42 12.96
N TYR A 421 7.84 -23.46 13.40
CA TYR A 421 8.71 -22.68 12.50
C TYR A 421 10.14 -23.21 12.41
N GLU A 422 10.80 -22.97 11.28
CA GLU A 422 12.18 -23.38 11.01
C GLU A 422 13.18 -22.61 11.89
N ARG A 423 14.33 -23.22 12.20
CA ARG A 423 15.33 -22.62 13.12
C ARG A 423 15.89 -21.30 12.59
N SER A 424 16.17 -21.19 11.29
CA SER A 424 16.65 -19.97 10.63
C SER A 424 15.66 -18.80 10.77
N GLN A 425 14.37 -19.07 10.57
CA GLN A 425 13.30 -18.07 10.73
C GLN A 425 13.17 -17.61 12.18
N ARG A 426 13.27 -18.53 13.15
CA ARG A 426 13.27 -18.17 14.58
C ARG A 426 14.49 -17.34 14.96
N GLU A 427 15.67 -17.64 14.40
CA GLU A 427 16.88 -16.85 14.63
C GLU A 427 16.78 -15.45 14.01
N GLN A 428 16.14 -15.31 12.85
CA GLN A 428 15.84 -14.01 12.28
C GLN A 428 14.85 -13.21 13.14
N TRP A 429 13.73 -13.80 13.53
CA TRP A 429 12.78 -13.11 14.39
C TRP A 429 13.38 -12.75 15.75
N LYS A 430 14.31 -13.55 16.28
CA LYS A 430 15.09 -13.16 17.48
C LYS A 430 15.90 -11.88 17.23
N ARG A 431 16.55 -11.75 16.07
CA ARG A 431 17.25 -10.52 15.69
C ARG A 431 16.28 -9.35 15.53
N ASP A 432 15.14 -9.56 14.87
CA ASP A 432 14.12 -8.52 14.71
C ASP A 432 13.51 -8.09 16.06
N ILE A 433 13.33 -9.02 17.02
CA ILE A 433 12.93 -8.70 18.39
C ILE A 433 13.99 -7.86 19.09
N GLU A 434 15.26 -8.25 18.99
CA GLU A 434 16.37 -7.51 19.61
C GLU A 434 16.48 -6.09 19.03
N ASP A 435 16.36 -5.94 17.72
CA ASP A 435 16.40 -4.65 17.05
C ASP A 435 15.16 -3.81 17.38
N GLY A 436 13.96 -4.41 17.39
CA GLY A 436 12.74 -3.74 17.84
C GLY A 436 12.82 -3.26 19.30
N ARG A 437 13.38 -4.07 20.20
CA ARG A 437 13.64 -3.68 21.61
C ARG A 437 14.69 -2.59 21.73
N ARG A 438 15.69 -2.52 20.84
CA ARG A 438 16.65 -1.41 20.78
C ARG A 438 15.96 -0.13 20.34
N VAL A 439 15.11 -0.19 19.32
CA VAL A 439 14.31 0.95 18.84
C VAL A 439 13.37 1.45 19.93
N LEU A 440 12.65 0.56 20.62
CA LEU A 440 11.77 0.96 21.74
C LEU A 440 12.53 1.65 22.86
N ARG A 441 13.70 1.13 23.28
CA ARG A 441 14.54 1.79 24.29
C ARG A 441 15.06 3.15 23.83
N ALA A 442 15.40 3.29 22.55
CA ALA A 442 15.80 4.57 21.98
C ALA A 442 14.64 5.58 21.99
N LEU A 443 13.43 5.15 21.64
CA LEU A 443 12.23 5.97 21.72
C LEU A 443 11.94 6.41 23.16
N ASP A 444 12.02 5.49 24.13
CA ASP A 444 11.84 5.81 25.56
C ASP A 444 12.85 6.86 26.04
N SER A 445 14.13 6.73 25.61
CA SER A 445 15.17 7.71 25.94
C SER A 445 14.87 9.09 25.36
N VAL A 446 14.42 9.15 24.10
CA VAL A 446 14.07 10.42 23.45
C VAL A 446 12.84 11.05 24.10
N VAL A 447 11.80 10.26 24.40
CA VAL A 447 10.59 10.73 25.11
C VAL A 447 10.98 11.30 26.47
N TRP A 448 11.82 10.58 27.23
CA TRP A 448 12.29 11.03 28.54
C TRP A 448 13.07 12.35 28.45
N GLU A 449 13.93 12.52 27.45
CA GLU A 449 14.65 13.79 27.22
C GLU A 449 13.69 14.95 26.89
N LEU A 450 12.69 14.71 26.04
CA LEU A 450 11.68 15.71 25.67
C LEU A 450 10.80 16.07 26.87
N GLU A 451 10.37 15.09 27.67
CA GLU A 451 9.64 15.33 28.91
C GLU A 451 10.47 16.13 29.92
N LYS A 452 11.76 15.82 30.06
CA LYS A 452 12.66 16.55 30.94
C LYS A 452 12.76 18.02 30.52
N ARG A 453 12.84 18.29 29.21
CA ARG A 453 12.82 19.66 28.67
C ARG A 453 11.49 20.36 28.94
N ARG A 454 10.37 19.68 28.71
CA ARG A 454 9.04 20.21 29.01
C ARG A 454 8.88 20.57 30.49
N LYS A 455 9.24 19.66 31.40
CA LYS A 455 9.22 19.89 32.86
C LYS A 455 10.12 21.05 33.28
N ALA A 456 11.28 21.23 32.63
CA ALA A 456 12.17 22.35 32.88
C ALA A 456 11.59 23.71 32.43
N LEU A 457 10.75 23.72 31.40
CA LEU A 457 10.02 24.91 30.96
C LEU A 457 8.84 25.23 31.89
N GLU A 458 8.08 24.21 32.29
CA GLU A 458 6.99 24.34 33.28
C GLU A 458 7.53 24.82 34.64
N GLY A 459 8.67 24.27 35.10
CA GLY A 459 9.33 24.69 36.35
C GLY A 459 9.91 26.11 36.32
N LYS A 460 10.31 26.61 35.15
CA LYS A 460 10.71 28.03 34.96
C LYS A 460 9.51 28.97 34.97
N SER A 461 8.33 28.52 34.52
CA SER A 461 7.09 29.31 34.59
C SER A 461 6.48 29.36 36.00
N ALA A 462 6.80 28.38 36.85
CA ALA A 462 6.34 28.30 38.24
C ALA A 462 7.35 28.83 39.28
N GLY A 463 8.53 29.31 38.84
CA GLY A 463 9.70 29.54 39.67
C GLY A 463 10.31 30.94 39.60
N GLU A 464 9.50 32.01 39.51
CA GLU A 464 9.89 33.32 40.08
C GLU A 464 9.66 33.28 41.59
N GLY A 465 10.47 32.47 42.27
CA GLY A 465 10.38 32.26 43.70
C GLY A 465 11.32 31.14 44.11
N THR A 466 12.43 31.51 44.74
CA THR A 466 13.39 30.63 45.42
C THR A 466 14.28 29.74 44.54
N VAL A 467 15.33 30.34 43.97
CA VAL A 467 16.54 29.64 43.50
C VAL A 467 17.66 29.83 44.53
N LYS A 468 17.92 28.80 45.35
CA LYS A 468 19.21 28.54 46.02
C LYS A 468 19.27 27.09 46.50
N GLU A 469 19.34 26.13 45.57
CA GLU A 469 19.84 24.77 45.83
C GLU A 469 19.80 24.00 44.51
N LEU A 470 20.88 24.04 43.73
CA LEU A 470 21.20 23.03 42.70
C LEU A 470 22.59 23.25 42.04
N GLU A 471 23.50 24.00 42.67
CA GLU A 471 24.91 24.08 42.25
C GLU A 471 25.83 23.09 43.01
N GLN A 472 25.28 22.15 43.79
CA GLN A 472 26.09 21.24 44.63
C GLN A 472 26.06 19.75 44.25
N GLN A 473 25.59 19.37 43.05
CA GLN A 473 25.61 17.96 42.60
C GLN A 473 26.34 17.70 41.28
N MET A 474 27.31 18.55 40.94
CA MET A 474 28.29 18.25 39.89
C MET A 474 29.71 18.51 40.38
N ASP A 475 30.20 17.68 41.30
CA ASP A 475 31.65 17.44 41.39
C ASP A 475 31.98 15.99 41.80
N VAL A 476 32.21 15.19 40.76
CA VAL A 476 33.21 14.12 40.59
C VAL A 476 33.43 13.10 41.73
N GLY A 477 32.96 11.87 41.46
CA GLY A 477 33.57 10.66 42.00
C GLY A 477 34.99 10.47 41.48
N LYS A 478 35.97 10.52 42.38
CA LYS A 478 37.38 10.23 42.12
C LYS A 478 37.77 8.94 42.87
N VAL A 479 38.21 7.94 42.11
CA VAL A 479 38.69 6.63 42.59
C VAL A 479 39.96 6.80 43.43
N GLN A 480 40.00 6.11 44.57
CA GLN A 480 41.11 6.03 45.50
C GLN A 480 42.32 5.28 44.91
N ALA A 481 43.50 5.92 44.96
CA ALA A 481 44.76 5.28 45.30
C ALA A 481 45.70 6.34 45.89
N SER A 482 46.32 6.03 47.03
CA SER A 482 47.38 6.78 47.71
C SER A 482 48.30 5.75 48.39
N PRO A 483 49.52 6.08 48.86
CA PRO A 483 50.18 7.40 48.96
C PRO A 483 51.62 7.36 48.37
N THR A 484 52.52 8.36 48.38
CA THR A 484 52.93 9.29 49.45
C THR A 484 54.00 10.27 48.90
N VAL A 485 54.06 11.48 49.49
CA VAL A 485 55.27 12.29 49.86
C VAL A 485 55.77 13.44 48.95
N ASN A 486 55.76 14.63 49.59
CA ASN A 486 56.59 15.85 49.50
C ASN A 486 56.26 17.01 48.53
N ALA A 487 55.56 18.01 49.10
CA ALA A 487 56.05 19.32 49.60
C ALA A 487 56.69 20.38 48.67
N ASN A 488 56.43 21.64 49.08
CA ASN A 488 56.92 22.97 48.67
C ASN A 488 56.21 23.62 47.45
N GLU A 489 55.42 24.70 47.60
CA GLU A 489 55.65 26.08 48.10
C GLU A 489 55.88 27.10 46.95
N GLU A 490 55.43 28.33 47.22
CA GLU A 490 55.62 29.61 46.52
C GLU A 490 54.55 30.06 45.49
N LYS A 491 53.67 31.02 45.84
CA LYS A 491 53.84 32.51 45.98
C LYS A 491 53.61 33.21 44.63
N THR A 492 52.47 33.86 44.38
CA THR A 492 51.99 35.22 44.77
C THR A 492 52.04 36.19 43.60
N THR A 493 50.86 36.80 43.31
CA THR A 493 50.60 38.24 43.02
C THR A 493 51.27 38.87 41.79
N GLU A 494 50.76 39.87 41.07
CA GLU A 494 49.69 40.85 41.22
C GLU A 494 49.63 41.69 39.91
N LYS A 495 48.57 42.50 39.79
CA LYS A 495 48.44 43.80 39.09
C LYS A 495 48.21 43.82 37.58
N ASP A 496 47.07 44.28 37.05
CA ASP A 496 46.18 45.45 37.29
C ASP A 496 46.58 46.69 36.48
N SER A 497 45.64 47.18 35.67
CA SER A 497 45.44 48.53 35.06
C SER A 497 44.65 48.37 33.73
N LYS A 498 43.37 48.77 33.62
CA LYS A 498 42.82 50.14 33.40
C LYS A 498 43.51 50.87 32.23
N ASP A 499 42.85 51.50 31.26
CA ASP A 499 41.55 52.19 31.24
C ASP A 499 41.18 52.55 29.78
N LYS A 500 39.85 52.68 29.50
CA LYS A 500 39.16 53.70 28.66
C LYS A 500 39.50 53.98 27.18
N GLN A 501 38.47 53.90 26.32
CA GLN A 501 37.67 55.00 25.69
C GLN A 501 36.99 54.48 24.40
N VAL A 502 35.65 54.34 24.35
CA VAL A 502 34.66 55.30 23.82
C VAL A 502 34.97 55.81 22.40
N ASN A 503 34.17 55.35 21.43
CA ASN A 503 33.59 56.24 20.42
C ASN A 503 32.23 55.71 19.95
N LYS A 504 31.25 56.62 20.05
CA LYS A 504 29.87 56.58 19.55
C LYS A 504 29.85 57.55 18.36
N VAL A 505 29.03 57.30 17.34
CA VAL A 505 28.17 58.30 16.64
C VAL A 505 27.53 57.71 15.35
N GLU A 506 26.19 57.75 15.36
CA GLU A 506 25.17 58.07 14.32
C GLU A 506 25.25 57.40 12.93
N VAL A 507 24.25 56.63 12.47
CA VAL A 507 22.83 56.95 12.12
C VAL A 507 22.70 58.05 11.06
N LYS A 508 22.36 57.66 9.83
CA LYS A 508 21.64 58.49 8.85
C LYS A 508 20.48 57.71 8.23
N LYS A 509 19.35 58.41 8.15
CA LYS A 509 18.02 58.00 7.71
C LYS A 509 17.68 58.86 6.47
N SER A 510 17.09 58.27 5.43
CA SER A 510 16.39 58.96 4.33
C SER A 510 15.44 57.93 3.69
N GLU A 511 14.14 57.90 3.98
CA GLU A 511 13.03 58.70 3.43
C GLU A 511 12.79 58.62 1.91
N THR A 512 11.71 57.87 1.59
CA THR A 512 10.58 58.16 0.67
C THR A 512 10.79 58.44 -0.83
N GLY A 513 10.11 57.62 -1.65
CA GLY A 513 9.69 57.95 -3.01
C GLY A 513 8.43 57.16 -3.40
N LYS A 514 7.32 57.88 -3.69
CA LYS A 514 6.01 57.39 -4.16
C LYS A 514 6.05 56.88 -5.62
N PRO A 515 5.04 56.12 -6.07
CA PRO A 515 4.99 55.49 -7.40
C PRO A 515 4.35 56.42 -8.46
N PRO A 516 4.57 56.16 -9.76
CA PRO A 516 3.73 56.73 -10.81
C PRO A 516 2.59 55.78 -11.16
N ASN A 517 1.49 56.45 -11.50
CA ASN A 517 0.19 55.97 -11.89
C ASN A 517 0.09 56.19 -13.41
N GLU A 518 -0.10 55.14 -14.21
CA GLU A 518 -0.54 55.27 -15.60
C GLU A 518 -1.54 54.15 -15.90
N GLY A 519 -2.80 54.54 -16.03
CA GLY A 519 -3.82 53.79 -16.76
C GLY A 519 -3.82 54.25 -18.21
N LEU A 520 -4.15 53.32 -19.11
CA LEU A 520 -4.63 53.62 -20.46
C LEU A 520 -5.55 52.48 -20.92
N ASP A 521 -6.63 52.93 -21.55
CA ASP A 521 -7.92 52.30 -21.82
C ASP A 521 -7.97 51.07 -22.76
N PRO A 522 -9.11 50.36 -22.77
CA PRO A 522 -9.46 49.36 -23.77
C PRO A 522 -10.16 49.97 -25.01
N ASP A 523 -9.89 49.43 -26.21
CA ASP A 523 -10.88 49.04 -27.25
C ASP A 523 -10.31 48.99 -28.70
N LYS A 524 -10.90 48.07 -29.50
CA LYS A 524 -10.80 47.81 -30.96
C LYS A 524 -9.65 46.88 -31.37
N SER A 525 -9.85 45.70 -31.96
CA SER A 525 -10.80 45.28 -33.02
C SER A 525 -11.01 43.77 -32.98
#